data_AF-A0A6C0J341-F1
#
_entry.id   AF-A0A6C0J341-F1
#
_cell.length_a   1.000
_cell.length_b   1.000
_cell.length_c   1.000
_cell.angle_alpha   90.00
_cell.angle_beta   90.00
_cell.angle_gamma   90.00
#
_symmetry.space_group_name_H-M   'P 1'
#
loop_
_entity.id
_entity.type
_entity.pdbx_description
1 polymer ?
#
loop_
_entity_poly.entity_id
_entity_poly.type
_entity_poly.pdbx_seq_one_letter_code
_entity_poly.pdbx_strand_id
1 'polypeptide(L)'
;MILYNLLEYILNNKESFSNKEKKDDDIDKQLYLSLFGYNPDLDYNDLSPFDIFNIAIIYLLKIIIAITAAYLSYSCTWNGTVKNFFVRILFALWAFLLGPLYLIWYFIVNWSFRACING
;
A
#
# COMPACT_ATOMS: atom_id res chain seq x y z
N MET A 1 -7.52 28.88 46.31
CA MET A 1 -8.33 29.35 45.17
C MET A 1 -7.57 29.25 43.85
N ILE A 2 -6.37 29.84 43.74
CA ILE A 2 -5.52 29.75 42.52
C ILE A 2 -5.13 28.30 42.18
N LEU A 3 -4.80 27.48 43.18
CA LEU A 3 -4.45 26.07 42.99
C LEU A 3 -5.62 25.23 42.44
N TYR A 4 -6.86 25.57 42.82
CA TYR A 4 -8.06 24.87 42.36
C TYR A 4 -8.33 25.18 40.88
N ASN A 5 -8.22 26.45 40.49
CA ASN A 5 -8.38 26.86 39.09
C ASN A 5 -7.26 26.31 38.19
N LEU A 6 -6.04 26.15 38.72
CA LEU A 6 -4.94 25.52 38.00
C LEU A 6 -5.17 24.02 37.81
N LEU A 7 -5.70 23.34 38.84
CA LEU A 7 -6.03 21.93 38.78
C LEU A 7 -7.19 21.68 37.81
N GLU A 8 -8.20 22.54 37.81
CA GLU A 8 -9.34 22.51 36.91
C GLU A 8 -8.90 22.77 35.45
N TYR A 9 -7.99 23.73 35.22
CA TYR A 9 -7.39 23.97 33.90
C TYR A 9 -6.57 22.77 33.40
N ILE A 10 -5.78 22.12 34.27
CA ILE A 10 -4.98 20.94 33.92
C ILE A 10 -5.90 19.73 33.66
N LEU A 11 -6.97 19.55 34.44
CA LEU A 11 -7.96 18.48 34.24
C LEU A 11 -8.76 18.67 32.95
N ASN A 12 -9.24 19.88 32.66
CA ASN A 12 -9.97 20.19 31.42
C ASN A 12 -9.10 20.01 30.17
N ASN A 13 -7.80 20.34 30.25
CA ASN A 13 -6.87 20.08 29.16
C ASN A 13 -6.43 18.63 29.06
N LYS A 14 -6.64 17.78 30.06
CA LYS A 14 -6.29 16.35 29.98
C LYS A 14 -7.30 15.57 29.15
N GLU A 15 -8.57 15.98 29.17
CA GLU A 15 -9.62 15.38 28.31
C GLU A 15 -9.44 15.72 26.82
N SER A 16 -8.76 16.82 26.48
CA SER A 16 -8.48 17.18 25.07
C SER A 16 -7.31 16.38 24.45
N PHE A 17 -6.58 15.60 25.24
CA PHE A 17 -5.60 14.61 24.74
C PHE A 17 -6.11 13.17 24.78
N SER A 18 -7.37 12.96 25.15
CA SER A 18 -8.02 11.65 25.08
C SER A 18 -8.67 11.47 23.71
N ASN A 19 -8.21 10.46 22.97
CA ASN A 19 -8.89 9.86 21.82
C ASN A 19 -8.86 10.61 20.48
N LYS A 20 -7.71 11.14 20.10
CA LYS A 20 -7.24 10.83 18.74
C LYS A 20 -6.25 9.69 18.85
N GLU A 21 -6.74 8.50 19.21
CA GLU A 21 -6.18 7.32 18.57
C GLU A 21 -6.29 7.66 17.08
N LYS A 22 -5.18 8.06 16.46
CA LYS A 22 -5.05 7.86 15.03
C LYS A 22 -5.27 6.36 14.89
N LYS A 23 -6.51 5.97 14.59
CA LYS A 23 -6.74 4.68 13.98
C LYS A 23 -5.70 4.62 12.88
N ASP A 24 -4.97 3.54 12.84
CA ASP A 24 -4.03 3.24 11.78
C ASP A 24 -4.90 3.14 10.51
N ASP A 25 -5.26 4.30 9.97
CA ASP A 25 -6.24 4.43 8.91
C ASP A 25 -5.59 3.76 7.73
N ASP A 26 -6.25 2.71 7.26
CA ASP A 26 -5.81 1.85 6.19
C ASP A 26 -5.17 2.69 5.07
N ILE A 27 -3.91 2.42 4.71
CA ILE A 27 -3.13 3.21 3.74
C ILE A 27 -3.93 3.42 2.44
N ASP A 28 -4.82 2.49 2.14
CA ASP A 28 -5.68 2.43 0.97
C ASP A 28 -6.83 3.42 1.05
N LYS A 29 -7.40 3.61 2.26
CA LYS A 29 -8.39 4.65 2.56
C LYS A 29 -7.73 6.03 2.49
N GLN A 30 -6.52 6.18 3.03
CA GLN A 30 -5.78 7.45 2.92
C GLN A 30 -5.45 7.80 1.46
N LEU A 31 -5.01 6.81 0.68
CA LEU A 31 -4.73 6.96 -0.74
C LEU A 31 -6.00 7.35 -1.51
N TYR A 32 -7.13 6.70 -1.23
CA TYR A 32 -8.42 7.07 -1.80
C TYR A 32 -8.78 8.53 -1.48
N LEU A 33 -8.78 8.91 -0.21
CA LEU A 33 -9.11 10.27 0.22
C LEU A 33 -8.20 11.30 -0.46
N SER A 34 -6.89 11.04 -0.51
CA SER A 34 -5.93 11.93 -1.17
C SER A 34 -6.15 12.07 -2.68
N LEU A 35 -6.49 10.99 -3.39
CA LEU A 35 -6.71 11.02 -4.84
C LEU A 35 -7.98 11.78 -5.22
N PHE A 36 -9.00 11.73 -4.36
CA PHE A 36 -10.29 12.38 -4.59
C PHE A 36 -10.42 13.77 -3.93
N GLY A 37 -9.33 14.30 -3.37
CA GLY A 37 -9.26 15.65 -2.81
C GLY A 37 -9.88 15.82 -1.43
N TYR A 38 -10.16 14.71 -0.73
CA TYR A 38 -10.59 14.72 0.67
C TYR A 38 -9.38 14.86 1.59
N ASN A 39 -9.61 15.38 2.80
CA ASN A 39 -8.54 15.51 3.78
C ASN A 39 -8.28 14.14 4.46
N PRO A 40 -7.12 13.50 4.23
CA PRO A 40 -6.84 12.17 4.77
C PRO A 40 -6.66 12.14 6.29
N ASP A 41 -6.48 13.29 6.94
CA ASP A 41 -6.36 13.40 8.42
C ASP A 41 -7.73 13.40 9.13
N LEU A 42 -8.84 13.33 8.40
CA LEU A 42 -10.20 13.27 8.94
C LEU A 42 -10.77 11.84 8.87
N ASP A 43 -11.26 11.32 10.01
CA ASP A 43 -11.94 10.02 10.03
C ASP A 43 -13.38 10.20 9.53
N TYR A 44 -13.61 9.83 8.27
CA TYR A 44 -14.94 9.75 7.69
C TYR A 44 -15.60 8.46 8.17
N ASN A 45 -16.53 8.56 9.13
CA ASN A 45 -17.30 7.41 9.60
C ASN A 45 -18.44 7.02 8.63
N ASP A 46 -18.92 7.97 7.83
CA ASP A 46 -20.02 7.78 6.88
C ASP A 46 -19.51 7.82 5.43
N LEU A 47 -18.69 6.83 5.05
CA LEU A 47 -18.36 6.64 3.63
C LEU A 47 -19.63 6.23 2.87
N SER A 48 -19.87 6.87 1.73
CA SER A 48 -20.96 6.45 0.87
C SER A 48 -20.66 5.06 0.28
N PRO A 49 -21.68 4.29 -0.13
CA PRO A 49 -21.47 3.02 -0.82
C PRO A 49 -20.58 3.15 -2.07
N PHE A 50 -20.59 4.33 -2.70
CA PHE A 50 -19.74 4.66 -3.84
C PHE A 50 -18.26 4.74 -3.44
N ASP A 51 -17.95 5.35 -2.29
CA ASP A 51 -16.57 5.45 -1.79
C ASP A 51 -16.00 4.07 -1.44
N ILE A 52 -16.81 3.21 -0.82
CA ILE A 52 -16.44 1.83 -0.49
C ILE A 52 -16.13 1.03 -1.78
N PHE A 53 -16.95 1.21 -2.81
CA PHE A 53 -16.73 0.57 -4.11
C PHE A 53 -15.41 1.01 -4.76
N ASN A 54 -15.08 2.30 -4.69
CA ASN A 54 -13.80 2.80 -5.22
C ASN A 54 -12.58 2.26 -4.44
N ILE A 55 -12.67 2.18 -3.11
CA ILE A 55 -11.63 1.57 -2.29
C ILE A 55 -11.44 0.09 -2.69
N ALA A 56 -12.53 -0.65 -2.89
CA ALA A 56 -12.46 -2.04 -3.36
C ALA A 56 -11.80 -2.17 -4.75
N ILE A 57 -12.02 -1.20 -5.65
CA ILE A 57 -11.32 -1.14 -6.94
C ILE A 57 -9.81 -0.94 -6.75
N ILE A 58 -9.40 -0.05 -5.84
CA ILE A 58 -7.97 0.17 -5.53
C ILE A 58 -7.33 -1.13 -5.05
N TYR A 59 -8.01 -1.86 -4.15
CA TYR A 59 -7.57 -3.18 -3.69
C TYR A 59 -7.44 -4.20 -4.83
N LEU A 60 -8.44 -4.29 -5.71
CA LEU A 60 -8.38 -5.16 -6.89
C LEU A 60 -7.21 -4.81 -7.81
N LEU A 61 -6.98 -3.51 -8.03
CA LEU A 61 -5.87 -3.03 -8.87
C LEU A 61 -4.52 -3.47 -8.30
N LYS A 62 -4.33 -3.35 -6.99
CA LYS A 62 -3.11 -3.81 -6.31
C LYS A 62 -2.88 -5.31 -6.48
N ILE A 63 -3.93 -6.11 -6.34
CA ILE A 63 -3.84 -7.56 -6.54
C ILE A 63 -3.45 -7.88 -8.00
N ILE A 64 -4.07 -7.21 -8.98
CA ILE A 64 -3.72 -7.40 -10.40
C ILE A 64 -2.26 -7.04 -10.66
N ILE A 65 -1.77 -5.94 -10.09
CA ILE A 65 -0.38 -5.51 -10.19
C ILE A 65 0.57 -6.56 -9.60
N ALA A 66 0.26 -7.07 -8.40
CA ALA A 66 1.06 -8.08 -7.72
C ALA A 66 1.10 -9.42 -8.49
N ILE A 67 -0.05 -9.89 -8.98
CA ILE A 67 -0.13 -11.10 -9.83
C ILE A 67 0.66 -10.90 -11.12
N THR A 68 0.56 -9.73 -11.74
CA THR A 68 1.28 -9.41 -12.96
C THR A 68 2.80 -9.41 -12.72
N ALA A 69 3.26 -8.83 -11.61
CA ALA A 69 4.66 -8.85 -11.20
C ALA A 69 5.18 -10.29 -11.01
N ALA A 70 4.41 -11.13 -10.32
CA ALA A 70 4.72 -12.54 -10.12
C ALA A 70 4.78 -13.32 -11.44
N TYR A 71 3.80 -13.11 -12.32
CA TYR A 71 3.73 -13.74 -13.63
C TYR A 71 4.92 -13.35 -14.51
N LEU A 72 5.27 -12.06 -14.55
CA LEU A 72 6.44 -11.56 -15.27
C LEU A 72 7.72 -12.21 -14.72
N SER A 73 7.88 -12.25 -13.40
CA SER A 73 9.05 -12.88 -12.78
C SER A 73 9.17 -14.36 -13.08
N TYR A 74 8.04 -15.08 -13.13
CA TYR A 74 8.03 -16.52 -13.38
C TYR A 74 8.30 -16.87 -14.84
N SER A 75 7.67 -16.12 -15.75
CA SER A 75 7.81 -16.30 -17.21
C SER A 75 9.15 -15.80 -17.72
N CYS A 76 9.77 -14.87 -17.01
CA CYS A 76 11.04 -14.31 -17.40
C CYS A 76 12.20 -15.29 -17.22
N THR A 77 12.88 -15.59 -18.33
CA THR A 77 14.14 -16.34 -18.28
C THR A 77 15.31 -15.36 -18.37
N TRP A 78 16.02 -15.21 -17.25
CA TRP A 78 17.18 -14.32 -17.14
C TRP A 78 18.38 -14.90 -17.87
N ASN A 79 18.43 -14.71 -19.19
CA ASN A 79 19.51 -15.16 -20.08
C ASN A 79 19.93 -16.64 -19.87
N GLY A 80 18.97 -17.50 -19.51
CA GLY A 80 19.21 -18.92 -19.22
C GLY A 80 19.80 -19.25 -17.84
N THR A 81 19.99 -18.27 -16.95
CA THR A 81 20.58 -18.42 -15.60
C THR A 81 19.65 -19.15 -14.63
N VAL A 82 18.33 -18.90 -14.72
CA VAL A 82 17.34 -19.48 -13.80
C VAL A 82 16.42 -20.44 -14.54
N LYS A 83 16.86 -21.70 -14.65
CA LYS A 83 16.08 -22.80 -15.27
C LYS A 83 15.35 -23.67 -14.25
N ASN A 84 15.75 -23.63 -12.98
CA ASN A 84 15.14 -24.45 -11.93
C ASN A 84 13.75 -23.93 -11.55
N PHE A 85 12.75 -24.81 -11.65
CA PHE A 85 11.35 -24.52 -11.33
C PHE A 85 11.16 -23.94 -9.92
N PHE A 86 11.76 -24.56 -8.90
CA PHE A 86 11.69 -24.08 -7.52
C PHE A 86 12.21 -22.65 -7.33
N VAL A 87 13.30 -22.31 -8.01
CA VAL A 87 13.92 -20.99 -7.93
C VAL A 87 13.01 -19.94 -8.57
N ARG A 88 12.36 -20.28 -9.70
CA ARG A 88 11.38 -19.39 -10.35
C ARG A 88 10.17 -19.09 -9.47
N ILE A 89 9.66 -20.09 -8.76
CA ILE A 89 8.54 -19.89 -7.82
C ILE A 89 8.96 -18.96 -6.67
N LEU A 90 10.14 -19.18 -6.09
CA LEU A 90 10.66 -18.30 -5.04
C LEU A 90 10.75 -16.85 -5.54
N PHE A 91 11.36 -16.62 -6.70
CA PHE A 91 11.43 -15.28 -7.29
C PHE A 91 10.05 -14.68 -7.57
N ALA A 92 9.10 -15.48 -8.07
CA ALA A 92 7.73 -15.03 -8.30
C ALA A 92 7.03 -14.62 -7.00
N LEU A 93 7.26 -15.32 -5.88
CA LEU A 93 6.74 -14.94 -4.56
C LEU A 93 7.36 -13.62 -4.07
N TRP A 94 8.67 -13.43 -4.26
CA TRP A 94 9.33 -12.16 -3.95
C TRP A 94 8.79 -11.01 -4.81
N ALA A 95 8.59 -11.25 -6.10
CA ALA A 95 8.01 -10.28 -7.02
C ALA A 95 6.56 -9.94 -6.67
N PHE A 96 5.76 -10.92 -6.25
CA PHE A 96 4.41 -10.70 -5.75
C PHE A 96 4.41 -9.77 -4.53
N LEU A 97 5.31 -10.02 -3.56
CA LEU A 97 5.41 -9.23 -2.34
C LEU A 97 5.86 -7.78 -2.60
N LEU A 98 6.76 -7.60 -3.57
CA LEU A 98 7.27 -6.29 -3.98
C LEU A 98 6.29 -5.53 -4.88
N GLY A 99 5.38 -6.23 -5.55
CA GLY A 99 4.31 -5.71 -6.40
C GLY A 99 4.79 -4.62 -7.38
N PRO A 100 4.41 -3.35 -7.17
CA PRO A 100 4.79 -2.26 -8.07
C PRO A 100 6.30 -2.00 -8.12
N LEU A 101 7.02 -2.19 -7.01
CA LEU A 101 8.47 -1.95 -6.96
C LEU A 101 9.22 -2.89 -7.92
N TYR A 102 8.78 -4.16 -7.98
CA TYR A 102 9.33 -5.15 -8.90
C TYR A 102 9.06 -4.79 -10.35
N LEU A 103 7.85 -4.31 -10.68
CA LEU A 103 7.52 -3.90 -12.05
C LEU A 103 8.38 -2.75 -12.54
N ILE A 104 8.63 -1.74 -11.70
CA ILE A 104 9.51 -0.62 -12.04
C ILE A 104 10.93 -1.13 -12.33
N TRP A 105 11.46 -1.95 -11.42
CA TRP A 105 12.79 -2.53 -11.61
C TRP A 105 12.88 -3.39 -12.86
N TYR A 106 11.89 -4.26 -13.10
CA TYR A 106 11.79 -5.10 -14.28
C TYR A 106 11.77 -4.26 -15.56
N PHE A 107 11.00 -3.18 -15.57
CA PHE A 107 10.91 -2.29 -16.73
C PHE A 107 12.26 -1.65 -17.04
N ILE A 108 12.95 -1.12 -16.03
CA ILE A 108 14.29 -0.52 -16.19
C ILE A 108 15.28 -1.54 -16.74
N VAL A 109 15.37 -2.72 -16.11
CA VAL A 109 16.36 -3.72 -16.48
C VAL A 109 16.06 -4.34 -17.86
N ASN A 110 14.79 -4.59 -18.17
CA ASN A 110 14.41 -5.15 -19.46
C ASN A 110 14.55 -4.12 -20.60
N TRP A 111 14.23 -2.85 -20.36
CA TRP A 111 14.43 -1.78 -21.34
C TRP A 111 15.92 -1.57 -21.64
N SER A 112 16.76 -1.52 -20.60
CA SER A 112 18.19 -1.21 -20.75
C SER A 112 19.02 -2.38 -21.27
N PHE A 113 18.74 -3.62 -20.84
CA PHE A 113 19.63 -4.76 -21.09
C PHE A 113 18.98 -5.89 -21.89
N ARG A 114 17.67 -5.83 -22.20
CA ARG A 114 16.90 -6.97 -22.73
C ARG A 114 17.20 -8.26 -21.96
N ALA A 115 17.32 -8.13 -20.65
CA ALA A 115 17.78 -9.23 -19.80
C ALA A 115 16.76 -10.36 -19.68
N CYS A 116 15.51 -10.09 -20.05
CA CYS A 116 14.43 -11.05 -20.05
C CYS A 116 14.13 -11.59 -21.45
N ILE A 117 14.22 -12.92 -21.61
CA ILE A 117 13.70 -13.62 -22.78
C ILE A 117 12.45 -14.37 -22.31
N ASN A 118 11.29 -14.05 -22.90
CA ASN A 118 10.06 -14.79 -22.67
C ASN A 118 10.26 -16.20 -23.25
N GLY A 119 10.35 -17.19 -22.38
CA GLY A 119 10.57 -18.59 -22.73
C GLY A 119 9.29 -19.40 -22.67
#